data_AF-A0A3D3N968-F1
#
_entry.id   AF-A0A3D3N968-F1
#
_cell.length_a   1.000
_cell.length_b   1.000
_cell.length_c   1.000
_cell.angle_alpha   90.00
_cell.angle_beta   90.00
_cell.angle_gamma   90.00
#
_symmetry.space_group_name_H-M   'P 1'
#
loop_
_entity.id
_entity.type
_entity.pdbx_description
1 polymer ?
#
loop_
_entity_poly.entity_id
_entity_poly.type
_entity_poly.pdbx_seq_one_letter_code
_entity_poly.pdbx_strand_id
1 'polypeptide(L)'
;LEGQLIDQRFLDDLMNPSPDETVLRWLTAAPAIQEEKGDTWASFVATTRTRFAVDLDRGTLVVAQKILASRPGEATHALWEEYCAHWQSYPDAYEVFRDIAPPDLLQGAERYPRENDVDELRLGAELLQASLLAPAAAASAVLALEARHASRRETLWARMGRAPLAQATKHLADVARAFAEPLVGGSASEMAQSYADSGWRVDAAARAAMAIAQQEQLEKPIYAVLEALYRRWLERLAQGFQAMVRRDGYPHWQLPEVPPGVVLLFVDGLRFD
;
A
#
# COMPACT_ATOMS: atom_id res chain seq x y z
N LEU A 1 -27.99 36.76 -7.43
CA LEU A 1 -28.88 35.61 -7.13
C LEU A 1 -30.00 35.58 -8.16
N GLU A 2 -29.64 35.39 -9.44
CA GLU A 2 -30.64 35.27 -10.52
C GLU A 2 -30.49 33.89 -11.14
N GLY A 3 -31.56 33.09 -11.08
CA GLY A 3 -31.65 31.81 -11.78
C GLY A 3 -31.45 30.53 -10.95
N GLN A 4 -31.19 30.62 -9.64
CA GLN A 4 -31.15 29.42 -8.79
C GLN A 4 -32.57 29.01 -8.40
N LEU A 5 -32.98 27.80 -8.81
CA LEU A 5 -34.24 27.18 -8.38
C LEU A 5 -34.19 26.97 -6.86
N ILE A 6 -35.02 27.71 -6.13
CA ILE A 6 -35.22 27.51 -4.68
C ILE A 6 -36.11 26.28 -4.54
N ASP A 7 -35.49 25.10 -4.47
CA ASP A 7 -36.14 23.84 -4.15
C ASP A 7 -35.78 23.40 -2.73
N GLN A 8 -36.37 22.29 -2.28
CA GLN A 8 -36.08 21.73 -0.95
C GLN A 8 -34.58 21.46 -0.75
N ARG A 9 -33.89 21.02 -1.82
CA ARG A 9 -32.46 20.73 -1.80
C ARG A 9 -31.62 22.00 -1.59
N PHE A 10 -31.95 23.10 -2.25
CA PHE A 10 -31.28 24.39 -2.08
C PHE A 10 -31.43 24.93 -0.65
N LEU A 11 -32.64 24.84 -0.06
CA LEU A 11 -32.87 25.27 1.31
C LEU A 11 -32.14 24.37 2.32
N ASP A 12 -32.13 23.05 2.08
CA ASP A 12 -31.40 22.08 2.91
C ASP A 12 -29.87 22.31 2.85
N ASP A 13 -29.31 22.61 1.66
CA ASP A 13 -27.87 22.91 1.48
C ASP A 13 -27.48 24.25 2.15
N LEU A 14 -28.39 25.23 2.21
CA LEU A 14 -28.17 26.49 2.91
C LEU A 14 -28.17 26.30 4.44
N MET A 15 -29.04 25.43 4.95
CA MET A 15 -29.13 25.15 6.40
C MET A 15 -28.05 24.16 6.88
N ASN A 16 -27.63 23.24 6.01
CA ASN A 16 -26.63 22.22 6.31
C ASN A 16 -25.58 22.16 5.20
N PRO A 17 -24.61 23.09 5.17
CA PRO A 17 -23.50 22.99 4.24
C PRO A 17 -22.71 21.69 4.47
N SER A 18 -22.37 20.99 3.39
CA SER A 18 -21.60 19.73 3.40
C SER A 18 -22.15 18.66 4.39
N PRO A 19 -23.39 18.19 4.18
CA PRO A 19 -24.02 17.26 5.12
C PRO A 19 -23.36 15.87 5.12
N ASP A 20 -22.73 15.48 4.02
CA ASP A 20 -21.88 14.28 3.87
C ASP A 20 -20.64 14.34 4.79
N GLU A 21 -19.87 15.43 4.72
CA GLU A 21 -18.73 15.66 5.60
C GLU A 21 -19.16 15.63 7.08
N THR A 22 -20.29 16.27 7.38
CA THR A 22 -20.84 16.29 8.75
C THR A 22 -21.21 14.88 9.22
N VAL A 23 -21.78 14.03 8.36
CA VAL A 23 -22.07 12.62 8.70
C VAL A 23 -20.78 11.86 8.99
N LEU A 24 -19.73 12.04 8.17
CA LEU A 24 -18.45 11.36 8.36
C LEU A 24 -17.73 11.80 9.65
N ARG A 25 -17.75 13.11 9.98
CA ARG A 25 -17.28 13.61 11.28
C ARG A 25 -18.13 13.08 12.44
N TRP A 26 -19.44 12.93 12.25
CA TRP A 26 -20.34 12.39 13.28
C TRP A 26 -20.04 10.93 13.62
N LEU A 27 -19.55 10.12 12.68
CA LEU A 27 -19.17 8.72 12.96
C LEU A 27 -18.14 8.60 14.08
N THR A 28 -17.21 9.56 14.19
CA THR A 28 -16.11 9.53 15.16
C THR A 28 -16.39 10.39 16.39
N ALA A 29 -17.23 11.42 16.28
CA ALA A 29 -17.49 12.39 17.34
C ALA A 29 -18.98 12.70 17.51
N ALA A 30 -19.83 11.66 17.61
CA ALA A 30 -21.28 11.82 17.64
C ALA A 30 -21.82 12.82 18.67
N PRO A 31 -21.38 12.81 19.97
CA PRO A 31 -21.86 13.80 20.94
C PRO A 31 -21.47 15.24 20.59
N ALA A 32 -20.25 15.44 20.07
CA ALA A 32 -19.75 16.77 19.71
C ALA A 32 -20.51 17.35 18.51
N ILE A 33 -20.80 16.53 17.48
CA ILE A 33 -21.58 17.00 16.34
C ILE A 33 -23.05 17.25 16.72
N GLN A 34 -23.60 16.47 17.65
CA GLN A 34 -24.93 16.73 18.20
C GLN A 34 -24.99 18.08 18.92
N GLU A 35 -23.97 18.38 19.74
CA GLU A 35 -23.84 19.67 20.42
C GLU A 35 -23.63 20.83 19.44
N GLU A 36 -22.75 20.66 18.45
CA GLU A 36 -22.47 21.63 17.38
C GLU A 36 -23.75 22.01 16.61
N LYS A 37 -24.60 21.01 16.31
CA LYS A 37 -25.86 21.23 15.60
C LYS A 37 -26.96 21.83 16.48
N GLY A 38 -26.96 21.57 17.79
CA GLY A 38 -27.96 22.09 18.73
C GLY A 38 -29.40 21.90 18.22
N ASP A 39 -30.14 23.00 18.12
CA ASP A 39 -31.54 23.01 17.69
C ASP A 39 -31.76 22.51 16.25
N THR A 40 -30.72 22.54 15.40
CA THR A 40 -30.80 22.06 14.01
C THR A 40 -30.62 20.55 13.88
N TRP A 41 -30.29 19.83 14.96
CA TRP A 41 -30.02 18.39 14.93
C TRP A 41 -31.15 17.59 14.29
N ALA A 42 -32.41 17.85 14.67
CA ALA A 42 -33.55 17.12 14.12
C ALA A 42 -33.72 17.32 12.60
N SER A 43 -33.48 18.55 12.12
CA SER A 43 -33.49 18.85 10.69
C SER A 43 -32.34 18.15 9.97
N PHE A 44 -31.14 18.14 10.55
CA PHE A 44 -30.00 17.43 10.00
C PHE A 44 -30.25 15.91 9.89
N VAL A 45 -30.79 15.27 10.92
CA VAL A 45 -31.18 13.86 10.87
C VAL A 45 -32.19 13.61 9.74
N ALA A 46 -33.21 14.47 9.57
CA ALA A 46 -34.17 14.36 8.47
C ALA A 46 -33.50 14.50 7.08
N THR A 47 -32.54 15.42 6.93
CA THR A 47 -31.74 15.58 5.72
C THR A 47 -30.94 14.31 5.42
N THR A 48 -30.27 13.71 6.41
CA THR A 48 -29.47 12.49 6.19
C THR A 48 -30.31 11.28 5.79
N ARG A 49 -31.53 11.14 6.35
CA ARG A 49 -32.51 10.12 5.96
C ARG A 49 -32.96 10.28 4.51
N THR A 50 -33.19 11.53 4.08
CA THR A 50 -33.66 11.82 2.72
C THR A 50 -32.54 11.71 1.69
N ARG A 51 -31.38 12.30 1.98
CA ARG A 51 -30.26 12.45 1.03
C ARG A 51 -29.39 11.21 0.91
N PHE A 52 -29.08 10.55 2.04
CA PHE A 52 -28.15 9.42 2.08
C PHE A 52 -28.82 8.11 2.50
N ALA A 53 -30.13 8.11 2.75
CA ALA A 53 -30.85 6.99 3.31
C ALA A 53 -30.29 6.47 4.65
N VAL A 54 -29.57 7.30 5.42
CA VAL A 54 -29.03 6.89 6.73
C VAL A 54 -29.82 7.52 7.88
N ASP A 55 -29.87 6.84 9.01
CA ASP A 55 -30.57 7.32 10.19
C ASP A 55 -29.61 7.39 11.38
N LEU A 56 -29.20 8.62 11.75
CA LEU A 56 -28.22 8.85 12.80
C LEU A 56 -28.73 8.42 14.20
N ASP A 57 -30.06 8.38 14.41
CA ASP A 57 -30.65 7.93 15.67
C ASP A 57 -30.44 6.42 15.92
N ARG A 58 -30.06 5.66 14.89
CA ARG A 58 -29.74 4.23 15.00
C ARG A 58 -28.33 3.97 15.54
N GLY A 59 -27.54 5.02 15.76
CA GLY A 59 -26.18 4.94 16.28
C GLY A 59 -25.12 4.79 15.20
N THR A 60 -23.88 5.14 15.56
CA THR A 60 -22.74 5.25 14.64
C THR A 60 -22.41 3.94 13.93
N LEU A 61 -22.41 2.81 14.64
CA LEU A 61 -22.11 1.50 14.08
C LEU A 61 -23.11 1.07 12.99
N VAL A 62 -24.41 1.34 13.19
CA VAL A 62 -25.45 0.98 12.20
C VAL A 62 -25.30 1.81 10.93
N VAL A 63 -25.01 3.10 11.07
CA VAL A 63 -24.76 4.00 9.94
C VAL A 63 -23.47 3.61 9.21
N ALA A 64 -22.38 3.38 9.94
CA ALA A 64 -21.10 2.95 9.39
C ALA A 64 -21.22 1.62 8.62
N GLN A 65 -21.96 0.64 9.17
CA GLN A 65 -22.24 -0.63 8.48
C GLN A 65 -22.96 -0.40 7.15
N LYS A 66 -23.92 0.54 7.12
CA LYS A 66 -24.66 0.87 5.91
C LYS A 66 -23.78 1.56 4.87
N ILE A 67 -22.85 2.42 5.30
CA ILE A 67 -21.86 3.06 4.42
C ILE A 67 -20.95 1.99 3.78
N LEU A 68 -20.39 1.08 4.58
CA LEU A 68 -19.51 0.02 4.07
C LEU A 68 -20.24 -0.90 3.08
N ALA A 69 -21.48 -1.30 3.40
CA ALA A 69 -22.28 -2.20 2.59
C ALA A 69 -22.89 -1.55 1.32
N SER A 70 -22.82 -0.22 1.20
CA SER A 70 -23.45 0.52 0.11
C SER A 70 -22.94 0.11 -1.28
N ARG A 71 -23.79 0.16 -2.30
CA ARG A 71 -23.37 -0.14 -3.69
C ARG A 71 -23.47 1.09 -4.59
N PRO A 72 -22.65 1.20 -5.65
CA PRO A 72 -22.81 2.25 -6.65
C PRO A 72 -24.27 2.35 -7.12
N GLY A 73 -24.83 3.55 -7.10
CA GLY A 73 -26.24 3.83 -7.39
C GLY A 73 -27.16 3.91 -6.15
N GLU A 74 -26.72 3.45 -4.98
CA GLU A 74 -27.44 3.68 -3.73
C GLU A 74 -27.13 5.08 -3.16
N ALA A 75 -28.14 5.73 -2.58
CA ALA A 75 -27.97 7.06 -1.98
C ALA A 75 -26.89 7.11 -0.89
N THR A 76 -26.72 6.02 -0.12
CA THR A 76 -25.69 5.91 0.92
C THR A 76 -24.28 5.87 0.33
N HIS A 77 -24.11 5.45 -0.93
CA HIS A 77 -22.79 5.30 -1.55
C HIS A 77 -22.02 6.61 -1.68
N ALA A 78 -22.72 7.74 -1.79
CA ALA A 78 -22.09 9.06 -1.80
C ALA A 78 -21.23 9.31 -0.54
N LEU A 79 -21.62 8.79 0.62
CA LEU A 79 -20.83 8.90 1.86
C LEU A 79 -19.54 8.08 1.80
N TRP A 80 -19.57 6.94 1.11
CA TRP A 80 -18.38 6.11 0.89
C TRP A 80 -17.43 6.76 -0.12
N GLU A 81 -17.95 7.33 -1.20
CA GLU A 81 -17.15 8.05 -2.20
C GLU A 81 -16.48 9.28 -1.59
N GLU A 82 -17.24 10.05 -0.80
CA GLU A 82 -16.72 11.18 -0.03
C GLU A 82 -15.60 10.72 0.90
N TYR A 83 -15.84 9.65 1.67
CA TYR A 83 -14.83 9.05 2.56
C TYR A 83 -13.54 8.68 1.81
N CYS A 84 -13.66 8.03 0.65
CA CYS A 84 -12.51 7.64 -0.17
C CYS A 84 -11.73 8.84 -0.74
N ALA A 85 -12.42 9.95 -1.01
CA ALA A 85 -11.84 11.17 -1.56
C ALA A 85 -11.11 12.00 -0.48
N HIS A 86 -11.68 12.07 0.73
CA HIS A 86 -11.24 13.00 1.77
C HIS A 86 -10.94 12.33 3.12
N TRP A 87 -10.53 11.05 3.12
CA TRP A 87 -10.21 10.27 4.34
C TRP A 87 -9.27 10.97 5.33
N GLN A 88 -8.36 11.82 4.86
CA GLN A 88 -7.42 12.57 5.71
C GLN A 88 -8.12 13.55 6.66
N SER A 89 -9.32 14.00 6.32
CA SER A 89 -10.11 14.92 7.17
C SER A 89 -10.78 14.20 8.34
N TYR A 90 -10.90 12.87 8.28
CA TYR A 90 -11.55 12.05 9.30
C TYR A 90 -10.85 10.67 9.41
N PRO A 91 -9.54 10.64 9.74
CA PRO A 91 -8.74 9.42 9.74
C PRO A 91 -9.26 8.39 10.75
N ASP A 92 -9.85 8.84 11.86
CA ASP A 92 -10.36 8.00 12.94
C ASP A 92 -11.61 7.18 12.54
N ALA A 93 -12.28 7.53 11.43
CA ALA A 93 -13.42 6.75 10.95
C ALA A 93 -13.01 5.33 10.55
N TYR A 94 -11.73 5.11 10.23
CA TYR A 94 -11.18 3.77 10.02
C TYR A 94 -11.38 2.87 11.24
N GLU A 95 -11.19 3.39 12.46
CA GLU A 95 -11.33 2.61 13.69
C GLU A 95 -12.80 2.22 13.92
N VAL A 96 -13.74 3.12 13.59
CA VAL A 96 -15.19 2.81 13.61
C VAL A 96 -15.53 1.72 12.60
N PHE A 97 -14.97 1.78 11.40
CA PHE A 97 -15.18 0.76 10.37
C PHE A 97 -14.52 -0.58 10.70
N ARG A 98 -13.39 -0.58 11.44
CA ARG A 98 -12.67 -1.80 11.84
C ARG A 98 -13.48 -2.68 12.79
N ASP A 99 -14.35 -2.09 13.61
CA ASP A 99 -15.19 -2.84 14.53
C ASP A 99 -16.36 -3.56 13.85
N ILE A 100 -16.54 -3.35 12.55
CA ILE A 100 -17.63 -3.91 11.75
C ILE A 100 -17.15 -5.18 11.03
N ALA A 101 -17.87 -6.28 11.25
CA ALA A 101 -17.65 -7.52 10.51
C ALA A 101 -18.38 -7.48 9.16
N PRO A 102 -17.76 -8.02 8.09
CA PRO A 102 -18.45 -8.17 6.82
C PRO A 102 -19.67 -9.10 6.97
N PRO A 103 -20.82 -8.79 6.35
CA PRO A 103 -21.99 -9.65 6.37
C PRO A 103 -21.80 -10.92 5.51
N ASP A 104 -20.95 -10.85 4.48
CA ASP A 104 -20.54 -11.97 3.62
C ASP A 104 -19.03 -11.84 3.36
N LEU A 105 -18.27 -12.91 3.64
CA LEU A 105 -16.82 -12.95 3.44
C LEU A 105 -16.44 -13.03 1.94
N LEU A 106 -17.38 -13.41 1.07
CA LEU A 106 -17.10 -13.64 -0.35
C LEU A 106 -17.32 -12.39 -1.22
N GLN A 107 -18.06 -11.39 -0.73
CA GLN A 107 -18.41 -10.19 -1.52
C GLN A 107 -18.12 -8.90 -0.75
N GLY A 108 -17.27 -8.05 -1.32
CA GLY A 108 -17.00 -6.72 -0.77
C GLY A 108 -16.11 -6.72 0.47
N ALA A 109 -15.45 -7.84 0.78
CA ALA A 109 -14.55 -7.98 1.92
C ALA A 109 -13.43 -6.93 1.92
N GLU A 110 -12.99 -6.48 0.74
CA GLU A 110 -11.99 -5.43 0.56
C GLU A 110 -12.40 -4.08 1.13
N ARG A 111 -13.70 -3.84 1.38
CA ARG A 111 -14.21 -2.64 2.04
C ARG A 111 -14.18 -2.70 3.57
N TYR A 112 -13.79 -3.83 4.16
CA TYR A 112 -13.80 -3.96 5.60
C TYR A 112 -12.36 -3.90 6.13
N PRO A 113 -12.01 -2.89 6.94
CA PRO A 113 -10.66 -2.78 7.52
C PRO A 113 -10.21 -4.04 8.26
N ARG A 114 -11.14 -4.69 8.95
CA ARG A 114 -10.90 -5.94 9.67
C ARG A 114 -10.36 -7.05 8.78
N GLU A 115 -10.91 -7.21 7.58
CA GLU A 115 -10.45 -8.24 6.63
C GLU A 115 -9.05 -7.90 6.10
N ASN A 116 -8.78 -6.62 5.83
CA ASN A 116 -7.44 -6.18 5.50
C ASN A 116 -6.42 -6.52 6.60
N ASP A 117 -6.77 -6.30 7.87
CA ASP A 117 -5.87 -6.60 9.00
C ASP A 117 -5.60 -8.11 9.14
N VAL A 118 -6.64 -8.93 8.95
CA VAL A 118 -6.53 -10.40 8.92
C VAL A 118 -5.64 -10.86 7.76
N ASP A 119 -5.82 -10.27 6.57
CA ASP A 119 -5.03 -10.61 5.40
C ASP A 119 -3.57 -10.17 5.53
N GLU A 120 -3.28 -9.04 6.18
CA GLU A 120 -1.90 -8.63 6.51
C GLU A 120 -1.24 -9.64 7.44
N LEU A 121 -1.91 -10.04 8.52
CA LEU A 121 -1.37 -11.04 9.45
C LEU A 121 -1.12 -12.37 8.76
N ARG A 122 -2.06 -12.81 7.92
CA ARG A 122 -1.93 -14.05 7.12
C ARG A 122 -0.77 -13.95 6.14
N LEU A 123 -0.65 -12.84 5.41
CA LEU A 123 0.42 -12.60 4.45
C LEU A 123 1.79 -12.64 5.14
N GLY A 124 1.94 -12.01 6.31
CA GLY A 124 3.17 -12.09 7.11
C GLY A 124 3.54 -13.52 7.47
N ALA A 125 2.58 -14.32 7.93
CA ALA A 125 2.82 -15.73 8.24
C ALA A 125 3.22 -16.56 7.00
N GLU A 126 2.57 -16.33 5.86
CA GLU A 126 2.89 -17.05 4.62
C GLU A 126 4.24 -16.64 4.02
N LEU A 127 4.64 -15.37 4.12
CA LEU A 127 5.99 -14.91 3.73
C LEU A 127 7.07 -15.62 4.57
N LEU A 128 6.82 -15.78 5.87
CA LEU A 128 7.71 -16.57 6.74
C LEU A 128 7.78 -18.03 6.29
N GLN A 129 6.65 -18.66 6.00
CA GLN A 129 6.65 -20.04 5.48
C GLN A 129 7.38 -20.15 4.14
N ALA A 130 7.20 -19.19 3.24
CA ALA A 130 7.89 -19.14 1.95
C ALA A 130 9.41 -19.08 2.12
N SER A 131 9.91 -18.33 3.11
CA SER A 131 11.35 -18.19 3.38
C SER A 131 12.02 -19.50 3.84
N LEU A 132 11.26 -20.44 4.40
CA LEU A 132 11.75 -21.76 4.85
C LEU A 132 11.89 -22.78 3.71
N LEU A 133 11.34 -22.48 2.54
CA LEU A 133 11.39 -23.37 1.38
C LEU A 133 12.77 -23.34 0.72
N ALA A 134 13.02 -24.34 -0.14
CA ALA A 134 14.18 -24.31 -1.04
C ALA A 134 14.11 -23.04 -1.93
N PRO A 135 15.26 -22.41 -2.28
CA PRO A 135 15.29 -21.08 -2.90
C PRO A 135 14.36 -20.89 -4.11
N ALA A 136 14.31 -21.87 -5.03
CA ALA A 136 13.43 -21.80 -6.19
C ALA A 136 11.94 -21.85 -5.80
N ALA A 137 11.58 -22.70 -4.84
CA ALA A 137 10.22 -22.80 -4.32
C ALA A 137 9.83 -21.55 -3.50
N ALA A 138 10.77 -20.96 -2.77
CA ALA A 138 10.58 -19.69 -2.07
C ALA A 138 10.26 -18.56 -3.06
N ALA A 139 11.00 -18.46 -4.17
CA ALA A 139 10.73 -17.47 -5.22
C ALA A 139 9.33 -17.67 -5.83
N SER A 140 8.95 -18.90 -6.17
CA SER A 140 7.60 -19.21 -6.69
C SER A 140 6.49 -18.88 -5.68
N ALA A 141 6.70 -19.17 -4.40
CA ALA A 141 5.74 -18.86 -3.34
C ALA A 141 5.53 -17.35 -3.21
N VAL A 142 6.60 -16.54 -3.19
CA VAL A 142 6.51 -15.07 -3.13
C VAL A 142 5.76 -14.51 -4.33
N LEU A 143 5.97 -15.05 -5.54
CA LEU A 143 5.24 -14.61 -6.73
C LEU A 143 3.75 -14.98 -6.68
N ALA A 144 3.40 -16.12 -6.10
CA ALA A 144 2.00 -16.50 -5.89
C ALA A 144 1.32 -15.58 -4.86
N LEU A 145 2.02 -15.20 -3.79
CA LEU A 145 1.54 -14.22 -2.81
C LEU A 145 1.31 -12.85 -3.45
N GLU A 146 2.24 -12.40 -4.29
CA GLU A 146 2.07 -11.16 -5.05
C GLU A 146 0.81 -11.21 -5.93
N ALA A 147 0.62 -12.27 -6.69
CA ALA A 147 -0.56 -12.40 -7.55
C ALA A 147 -1.88 -12.36 -6.76
N ARG A 148 -1.90 -12.91 -5.55
CA ARG A 148 -3.09 -12.96 -4.69
C ARG A 148 -3.38 -11.61 -4.01
N HIS A 149 -2.35 -10.87 -3.62
CA HIS A 149 -2.48 -9.66 -2.80
C HIS A 149 -2.29 -8.35 -3.57
N ALA A 150 -1.93 -8.40 -4.86
CA ALA A 150 -1.62 -7.21 -5.67
C ALA A 150 -2.73 -6.15 -5.65
N SER A 151 -4.00 -6.57 -5.80
CA SER A 151 -5.16 -5.65 -5.84
C SER A 151 -5.34 -4.88 -4.54
N ARG A 152 -4.88 -5.43 -3.40
CA ARG A 152 -5.01 -4.78 -2.09
C ARG A 152 -4.25 -3.46 -2.03
N ARG A 153 -3.20 -3.27 -2.83
CA ARG A 153 -2.45 -2.00 -2.91
C ARG A 153 -3.25 -0.83 -3.48
N GLU A 154 -4.33 -1.10 -4.20
CA GLU A 154 -5.20 -0.08 -4.80
C GLU A 154 -6.37 0.31 -3.89
N THR A 155 -6.53 -0.39 -2.76
CA THR A 155 -7.59 -0.12 -1.79
C THR A 155 -7.35 1.18 -1.03
N LEU A 156 -8.44 1.72 -0.46
CA LEU A 156 -8.36 2.85 0.46
C LEU A 156 -7.42 2.55 1.63
N TRP A 157 -7.45 1.33 2.17
CA TRP A 157 -6.64 0.92 3.31
C TRP A 157 -5.14 0.98 3.00
N ALA A 158 -4.74 0.58 1.80
CA ALA A 158 -3.37 0.75 1.33
C ALA A 158 -2.96 2.22 1.23
N ARG A 159 -3.84 3.10 0.73
CA ARG A 159 -3.61 4.56 0.70
C ARG A 159 -3.50 5.18 2.09
N MET A 160 -4.17 4.58 3.09
CA MET A 160 -4.06 4.94 4.51
C MET A 160 -2.85 4.32 5.22
N GLY A 161 -2.01 3.53 4.53
CA GLY A 161 -0.86 2.86 5.11
C GLY A 161 -1.19 1.60 5.93
N ARG A 162 -2.40 1.05 5.79
CA ARG A 162 -2.90 -0.12 6.53
C ARG A 162 -2.66 -1.47 5.84
N ALA A 163 -2.04 -1.48 4.65
CA ALA A 163 -1.65 -2.70 3.93
C ALA A 163 -0.13 -2.76 3.63
N PRO A 164 0.77 -2.57 4.61
CA PRO A 164 2.21 -2.46 4.40
C PRO A 164 2.86 -3.72 3.79
N LEU A 165 2.45 -4.93 4.17
CA LEU A 165 2.99 -6.17 3.60
C LEU A 165 2.51 -6.38 2.17
N ALA A 166 1.26 -6.03 1.84
CA ALA A 166 0.81 -6.01 0.44
C ALA A 166 1.66 -5.04 -0.42
N GLN A 167 2.08 -3.90 0.14
CA GLN A 167 3.03 -2.98 -0.52
C GLN A 167 4.42 -3.61 -0.67
N ALA A 168 4.96 -4.22 0.39
CA ALA A 168 6.27 -4.85 0.37
C ALA A 168 6.35 -6.03 -0.62
N THR A 169 5.24 -6.77 -0.78
CA THR A 169 5.20 -7.97 -1.64
C THR A 169 5.51 -7.63 -3.11
N LYS A 170 5.15 -6.43 -3.58
CA LYS A 170 5.54 -5.93 -4.91
C LYS A 170 7.06 -5.98 -5.10
N HIS A 171 7.79 -5.44 -4.12
CA HIS A 171 9.24 -5.36 -4.14
C HIS A 171 9.91 -6.72 -3.92
N LEU A 172 9.35 -7.54 -3.01
CA LEU A 172 9.81 -8.92 -2.81
C LEU A 172 9.61 -9.77 -4.08
N ALA A 173 8.55 -9.51 -4.85
CA ALA A 173 8.31 -10.17 -6.13
C ALA A 173 9.32 -9.74 -7.21
N ASP A 174 9.76 -8.47 -7.23
CA ASP A 174 10.86 -8.02 -8.11
C ASP A 174 12.15 -8.80 -7.79
N VAL A 175 12.48 -8.94 -6.51
CA VAL A 175 13.62 -9.75 -6.04
C VAL A 175 13.44 -11.23 -6.42
N ALA A 176 12.26 -11.80 -6.23
CA ALA A 176 11.98 -13.20 -6.55
C ALA A 176 12.11 -13.49 -8.05
N ARG A 177 11.65 -12.57 -8.91
CA ARG A 177 11.84 -12.66 -10.38
C ARG A 177 13.32 -12.65 -10.74
N ALA A 178 14.07 -11.68 -10.22
CA ALA A 178 15.52 -11.60 -10.48
C ALA A 178 16.30 -12.80 -9.95
N PHE A 179 15.87 -13.39 -8.82
CA PHE A 179 16.47 -14.61 -8.29
C PHE A 179 16.30 -15.80 -9.24
N ALA A 180 15.11 -15.92 -9.85
CA ALA A 180 14.77 -16.99 -10.78
C ALA A 180 15.47 -16.86 -12.14
N GLU A 181 15.88 -15.64 -12.51
CA GLU A 181 16.63 -15.40 -13.74
C GLU A 181 18.08 -15.95 -13.66
N PRO A 182 18.59 -16.51 -14.77
CA PRO A 182 20.00 -16.86 -14.87
C PRO A 182 20.82 -15.57 -14.84
N LEU A 183 21.97 -15.60 -14.16
CA LEU A 183 22.90 -14.47 -14.24
C LEU A 183 23.49 -14.41 -15.65
N VAL A 184 23.66 -13.20 -16.15
CA VAL A 184 24.36 -12.96 -17.43
C VAL A 184 25.78 -13.51 -17.31
N GLY A 185 26.11 -14.47 -18.16
CA GLY A 185 27.43 -15.05 -18.29
C GLY A 185 28.23 -14.36 -19.41
N GLY A 186 29.55 -14.50 -19.35
CA GLY A 186 30.45 -13.91 -20.35
C GLY A 186 31.73 -13.38 -19.70
N SER A 187 31.97 -12.09 -19.89
CA SER A 187 33.08 -11.30 -19.35
C SER A 187 32.66 -10.41 -18.17
N ALA A 188 33.63 -9.95 -17.38
CA ALA A 188 33.38 -9.00 -16.30
C ALA A 188 32.74 -7.67 -16.81
N SER A 189 33.04 -7.26 -18.04
CA SER A 189 32.45 -6.05 -18.64
C SER A 189 30.97 -6.22 -18.98
N GLU A 190 30.57 -7.38 -19.51
CA GLU A 190 29.16 -7.66 -19.83
C GLU A 190 28.32 -7.77 -18.56
N MET A 191 28.87 -8.36 -17.49
CA MET A 191 28.20 -8.41 -16.20
C MET A 191 28.03 -7.03 -15.58
N ALA A 192 29.07 -6.18 -15.66
CA ALA A 192 28.99 -4.80 -15.18
C ALA A 192 27.92 -4.00 -15.94
N GLN A 193 27.85 -4.16 -17.28
CA GLN A 193 26.83 -3.52 -18.09
C GLN A 193 25.43 -4.03 -17.75
N SER A 194 25.24 -5.35 -17.63
CA SER A 194 23.94 -5.93 -17.23
C SER A 194 23.46 -5.41 -15.87
N TYR A 195 24.38 -5.27 -14.92
CA TYR A 195 24.08 -4.71 -13.61
C TYR A 195 23.69 -3.23 -13.69
N ALA A 196 24.42 -2.44 -14.49
CA ALA A 196 24.10 -1.03 -14.75
C ALA A 196 22.75 -0.83 -15.48
N ASP A 197 22.40 -1.72 -16.39
CA ASP A 197 21.14 -1.63 -17.16
C ASP A 197 19.92 -2.02 -16.31
N SER A 198 20.06 -3.05 -15.48
CA SER A 198 18.90 -3.69 -14.82
C SER A 198 19.17 -4.25 -13.42
N GLY A 199 20.37 -4.75 -13.14
CA GLY A 199 20.67 -5.41 -11.85
C GLY A 199 20.46 -4.50 -10.63
N TRP A 200 20.77 -3.21 -10.76
CA TRP A 200 20.55 -2.22 -9.69
C TRP A 200 19.07 -2.11 -9.25
N ARG A 201 18.12 -2.44 -10.12
CA ARG A 201 16.69 -2.40 -9.80
C ARG A 201 16.32 -3.44 -8.74
N VAL A 202 17.06 -4.55 -8.68
CA VAL A 202 16.90 -5.59 -7.66
C VAL A 202 17.31 -5.05 -6.29
N ASP A 203 18.41 -4.30 -6.23
CA ASP A 203 18.86 -3.64 -5.00
C ASP A 203 17.89 -2.55 -4.56
N ALA A 204 17.43 -1.73 -5.51
CA ALA A 204 16.41 -0.72 -5.25
C ALA A 204 15.11 -1.33 -4.70
N ALA A 205 14.66 -2.47 -5.26
CA ALA A 205 13.51 -3.20 -4.75
C ALA A 205 13.76 -3.74 -3.33
N ALA A 206 14.91 -4.35 -3.08
CA ALA A 206 15.26 -4.82 -1.74
C ALA A 206 15.28 -3.67 -0.71
N ARG A 207 15.85 -2.51 -1.05
CA ARG A 207 15.83 -1.31 -0.19
C ARG A 207 14.42 -0.76 0.02
N ALA A 208 13.59 -0.73 -1.02
CA ALA A 208 12.20 -0.30 -0.89
C ALA A 208 11.40 -1.23 0.04
N ALA A 209 11.62 -2.54 -0.02
CA ALA A 209 11.05 -3.48 0.93
C ALA A 209 11.55 -3.22 2.36
N MET A 210 12.86 -3.00 2.55
CA MET A 210 13.45 -2.66 3.86
C MET A 210 12.93 -1.33 4.41
N ALA A 211 12.66 -0.34 3.55
CA ALA A 211 12.09 0.94 3.97
C ALA A 211 10.68 0.79 4.56
N ILE A 212 9.92 -0.22 4.16
CA ILE A 212 8.59 -0.54 4.74
C ILE A 212 8.73 -1.26 6.09
N ALA A 213 9.83 -1.99 6.30
CA ALA A 213 10.13 -2.75 7.51
C ALA A 213 10.56 -1.87 8.71
N GLN A 214 9.71 -0.93 9.12
CA GLN A 214 10.00 -0.02 10.25
C GLN A 214 9.55 -0.56 11.62
N GLN A 215 8.70 -1.59 11.61
CA GLN A 215 8.14 -2.22 12.82
C GLN A 215 8.46 -3.70 12.82
N GLU A 216 8.69 -4.29 14.00
CA GLU A 216 9.11 -5.70 14.15
C GLU A 216 8.18 -6.69 13.42
N GLN A 217 6.86 -6.45 13.46
CA GLN A 217 5.88 -7.31 12.79
C GLN A 217 6.00 -7.30 11.25
N LEU A 218 6.53 -6.21 10.69
CA LEU A 218 6.81 -6.07 9.25
C LEU A 218 8.23 -6.54 8.92
N GLU A 219 9.17 -6.26 9.81
CA GLU A 219 10.59 -6.59 9.66
C GLU A 219 10.78 -8.10 9.49
N LYS A 220 10.25 -8.89 10.42
CA LYS A 220 10.47 -10.33 10.44
C LYS A 220 10.11 -11.05 9.12
N PRO A 221 8.89 -10.90 8.56
CA PRO A 221 8.55 -11.54 7.28
C PRO A 221 9.33 -11.00 6.10
N ILE A 222 9.58 -9.68 6.04
CA ILE A 222 10.29 -9.04 4.92
C ILE A 222 11.75 -9.52 4.88
N TYR A 223 12.46 -9.42 6.00
CA TYR A 223 13.87 -9.80 6.08
C TYR A 223 14.08 -11.31 5.88
N ALA A 224 13.17 -12.16 6.34
CA ALA A 224 13.26 -13.60 6.09
C ALA A 224 13.25 -13.91 4.58
N VAL A 225 12.40 -13.23 3.80
CA VAL A 225 12.36 -13.40 2.34
C VAL A 225 13.60 -12.81 1.67
N LEU A 226 14.05 -11.62 2.10
CA LEU A 226 15.29 -11.01 1.58
C LEU A 226 16.51 -11.91 1.87
N GLU A 227 16.60 -12.52 3.04
CA GLU A 227 17.68 -13.46 3.35
C GLU A 227 17.59 -14.74 2.49
N ALA A 228 16.39 -15.27 2.29
CA ALA A 228 16.19 -16.48 1.49
C ALA A 228 16.51 -16.29 0.00
N LEU A 229 16.27 -15.10 -0.55
CA LEU A 229 16.36 -14.82 -1.99
C LEU A 229 17.43 -13.78 -2.33
N TYR A 230 17.31 -12.57 -1.80
CA TYR A 230 18.16 -11.44 -2.17
C TYR A 230 19.62 -11.66 -1.78
N ARG A 231 19.89 -12.13 -0.55
CA ARG A 231 21.25 -12.46 -0.11
C ARG A 231 21.91 -13.49 -1.03
N ARG A 232 21.18 -14.55 -1.39
CA ARG A 232 21.69 -15.59 -2.29
C ARG A 232 21.90 -15.08 -3.73
N TRP A 233 21.04 -14.18 -4.19
CA TRP A 233 21.21 -13.50 -5.47
C TRP A 233 22.50 -12.67 -5.47
N LEU A 234 22.73 -11.86 -4.43
CA LEU A 234 23.98 -11.10 -4.26
C LEU A 234 25.21 -12.00 -4.19
N GLU A 235 25.14 -13.11 -3.45
CA GLU A 235 26.25 -14.07 -3.34
C GLU A 235 26.59 -14.69 -4.70
N ARG A 236 25.59 -15.14 -5.47
CA ARG A 236 25.79 -15.64 -6.85
C ARG A 236 26.41 -14.58 -7.75
N LEU A 237 25.93 -13.34 -7.66
CA LEU A 237 26.40 -12.22 -8.47
C LEU A 237 27.87 -11.90 -8.15
N ALA A 238 28.21 -11.77 -6.86
CA ALA A 238 29.57 -11.50 -6.41
C ALA A 238 30.53 -12.65 -6.78
N GLN A 239 30.14 -13.90 -6.56
CA GLN A 239 30.97 -15.06 -6.91
C GLN A 239 31.19 -15.19 -8.42
N GLY A 240 30.14 -14.96 -9.22
CA GLY A 240 30.24 -14.95 -10.68
C GLY A 240 31.20 -13.89 -11.18
N PHE A 241 31.08 -12.66 -10.66
CA PHE A 241 31.99 -11.57 -11.01
C PHE A 241 33.44 -11.89 -10.63
N GLN A 242 33.68 -12.35 -9.40
CA GLN A 242 35.02 -12.74 -8.94
C GLN A 242 35.63 -13.86 -9.79
N ALA A 243 34.84 -14.85 -10.20
CA ALA A 243 35.31 -15.93 -11.06
C ALA A 243 35.74 -15.41 -12.44
N MET A 244 34.99 -14.46 -13.02
CA MET A 244 35.36 -13.84 -14.30
C MET A 244 36.62 -12.98 -14.18
N VAL A 245 36.73 -12.17 -13.12
CA VAL A 245 37.94 -11.36 -12.87
C VAL A 245 39.18 -12.24 -12.67
N ARG A 246 39.06 -13.38 -11.97
CA ARG A 246 40.18 -14.33 -11.81
C ARG A 246 40.63 -14.95 -13.14
N ARG A 247 39.71 -15.13 -14.09
CA ARG A 247 39.98 -15.74 -15.39
C ARG A 247 40.56 -14.73 -16.38
N ASP A 248 39.97 -13.55 -16.48
CA ASP A 248 40.23 -12.59 -17.56
C ASP A 248 40.94 -11.31 -17.09
N GLY A 249 41.14 -11.15 -15.78
CA GLY A 249 41.57 -9.90 -15.16
C GLY A 249 40.41 -8.92 -14.93
N TYR A 250 40.70 -7.80 -14.27
CA TYR A 250 39.73 -6.71 -14.18
C TYR A 250 39.48 -6.11 -15.57
N PRO A 251 38.26 -5.58 -15.83
CA PRO A 251 38.02 -4.77 -17.01
C PRO A 251 39.08 -3.67 -17.10
N HIS A 252 39.69 -3.51 -18.26
CA HIS A 252 40.65 -2.43 -18.47
C HIS A 252 39.91 -1.10 -18.39
N TRP A 253 40.29 -0.28 -17.42
CA TRP A 253 39.84 1.10 -17.29
C TRP A 253 41.06 2.03 -17.38
N GLN A 254 40.94 3.12 -18.13
CA GLN A 254 41.94 4.16 -18.20
C GLN A 254 41.36 5.44 -17.62
N LEU A 255 42.18 6.14 -16.83
CA LEU A 255 41.84 7.45 -16.30
C LEU A 255 41.58 8.38 -17.50
N PRO A 256 40.39 8.99 -17.61
CA PRO A 256 40.16 10.00 -18.64
C PRO A 256 41.05 11.21 -18.37
N GLU A 257 41.32 12.01 -19.40
CA GLU A 257 42.07 13.25 -19.26
C GLU A 257 41.35 14.18 -18.27
N VAL A 258 42.04 14.61 -17.21
CA VAL A 258 41.46 15.41 -16.12
C VAL A 258 41.82 16.88 -16.32
N PRO A 259 40.84 17.77 -16.60
CA PRO A 259 41.13 19.19 -16.77
C PRO A 259 41.70 19.83 -15.49
N PRO A 260 42.53 20.88 -15.60
CA PRO A 260 43.00 21.63 -14.44
C PRO A 260 41.83 22.12 -13.58
N GLY A 261 41.88 21.84 -12.27
CA GLY A 261 40.83 22.20 -11.31
C GLY A 261 39.72 21.15 -11.14
N VAL A 262 39.79 20.00 -11.83
CA VAL A 262 38.85 18.88 -11.66
C VAL A 262 39.44 17.79 -10.76
N VAL A 263 38.62 17.23 -9.87
CA VAL A 263 38.97 16.07 -9.03
C VAL A 263 38.17 14.87 -9.51
N LEU A 264 38.85 13.77 -9.82
CA LEU A 264 38.21 12.47 -10.02
C LEU A 264 38.17 11.72 -8.69
N LEU A 265 36.96 11.42 -8.23
CA LEU A 265 36.72 10.56 -7.08
C LEU A 265 36.43 9.14 -7.58
N PHE A 266 37.33 8.21 -7.28
CA PHE A 266 37.02 6.79 -7.41
C PHE A 266 36.25 6.34 -6.18
N VAL A 267 35.04 5.82 -6.38
CA VAL A 267 34.22 5.24 -5.32
C VAL A 267 34.21 3.74 -5.53
N ASP A 268 34.87 3.01 -4.64
CA ASP A 268 34.76 1.55 -4.57
C ASP A 268 33.55 1.19 -3.70
N GLY A 269 32.61 0.44 -4.26
CA GLY A 269 31.31 0.18 -3.67
C GLY A 269 30.17 0.49 -4.64
N LEU A 270 30.11 -0.25 -5.75
CA LEU A 270 28.99 -0.16 -6.68
C LEU A 270 27.77 -0.87 -6.09
N ARG A 271 26.91 -0.08 -5.44
CA ARG A 271 25.49 -0.26 -5.68
C ARG A 271 25.05 0.98 -6.45
N PHE A 272 24.37 0.79 -7.58
CA PHE A 272 23.90 1.87 -8.47
C PHE A 272 22.69 2.61 -7.87
N ASP A 273 22.50 2.50 -6.56
CA ASP A 273 21.23 2.64 -5.88
C ASP A 273 21.16 3.95 -5.07
#